data_AF-A0A1W9TQ07-F1
#
_entry.id   AF-A0A1W9TQ07-F1
#
_cell.length_a   1.000
_cell.length_b   1.000
_cell.length_c   1.000
_cell.angle_alpha   90.00
_cell.angle_beta   90.00
_cell.angle_gamma   90.00
#
_symmetry.space_group_name_H-M   'P 1'
#
loop_
_entity.id
_entity.type
_entity.pdbx_description
1 polymer ?
#
loop_
_entity_poly.entity_id
_entity_poly.type
_entity_poly.pdbx_seq_one_letter_code
_entity_poly.pdbx_strand_id
1 'polypeptide(L)' 'MFGIGMPELIIILVIILIIFGAGKLPEIGSGIGKGIKNFKKATNDELEEKKPDQEELEGKQTDKILEKNA' A
#
# COMPACT_ATOMS: atom_id res chain seq x y z
N MET A 1 -26.34 -18.47 -12.08
CA MET A 1 -25.18 -19.38 -12.08
C MET A 1 -24.26 -18.95 -10.95
N PHE A 2 -24.01 -19.85 -10.00
CA PHE A 2 -23.33 -19.61 -8.73
C PHE A 2 -21.89 -19.16 -8.98
N GLY A 3 -21.63 -17.85 -8.89
CA GLY A 3 -20.27 -17.33 -8.83
C GLY A 3 -19.64 -17.76 -7.51
N ILE A 4 -18.33 -18.00 -7.52
CA ILE A 4 -17.56 -18.21 -6.29
C ILE A 4 -17.81 -16.99 -5.40
N GLY A 5 -18.59 -17.19 -4.34
CA GLY A 5 -18.90 -16.16 -3.38
C GLY A 5 -17.75 -15.99 -2.40
N MET A 6 -17.89 -14.97 -1.56
CA MET A 6 -16.98 -14.75 -0.44
C MET A 6 -16.86 -15.99 0.48
N PRO A 7 -17.94 -16.76 0.76
CA PRO A 7 -17.85 -17.98 1.59
C PRO A 7 -16.94 -19.05 0.99
N GLU A 8 -17.05 -19.33 -0.31
CA GLU A 8 -16.25 -20.34 -1.00
C GLU A 8 -14.77 -19.95 -1.02
N LEU A 9 -14.46 -18.67 -1.22
CA LEU A 9 -13.08 -18.16 -1.13
C LEU A 9 -12.46 -18.36 0.25
N ILE A 10 -13.24 -18.15 1.33
CA ILE A 10 -12.79 -18.36 2.70
C ILE A 10 -12.49 -19.85 2.95
N ILE A 11 -13.32 -20.77 2.46
CA ILE A 11 -13.08 -22.21 2.60
C ILE A 11 -11.77 -22.61 1.91
N ILE A 12 -11.54 -22.13 0.69
CA ILE A 12 -10.30 -22.39 -0.05
C ILE A 12 -9.10 -21.81 0.70
N LEU A 13 -9.22 -20.58 1.23
CA LEU A 13 -8.17 -19.93 2.02
C LEU A 13 -7.81 -20.77 3.26
N VAL A 14 -8.80 -21.30 3.98
CA VAL A 14 -8.57 -22.16 5.15
C VAL A 14 -7.81 -23.43 4.77
N ILE A 15 -8.15 -24.09 3.66
CA ILE A 15 -7.44 -25.29 3.19
C ILE A 15 -5.97 -24.96 2.89
N ILE A 16 -5.73 -23.86 2.19
CA ILE A 16 -4.37 -23.38 1.89
C ILE A 16 -3.60 -23.08 3.19
N LEU A 17 -4.25 -22.44 4.16
CA LEU A 17 -3.65 -22.15 5.46
C LEU A 17 -3.32 -23.42 6.26
N ILE A 18 -4.06 -24.51 6.11
CA ILE A 18 -3.74 -25.80 6.75
C ILE A 18 -2.49 -26.41 6.11
N ILE A 19 -2.38 -26.37 4.78
CA ILE A 19 -1.24 -26.95 4.04
C ILE A 19 0.05 -26.14 4.26
N PHE A 20 -0.03 -24.82 4.12
CA PHE A 20 1.14 -23.94 4.18
C PHE A 20 1.40 -23.38 5.58
N GLY A 21 0.41 -23.40 6.47
CA GLY A 21 0.45 -22.77 7.79
C GLY A 21 0.09 -21.28 7.75
N ALA A 22 -0.49 -20.78 8.85
CA ALA A 22 -0.91 -19.38 8.96
C ALA A 22 0.24 -18.35 8.93
N GLY A 23 1.48 -18.78 9.23
CA GLY A 23 2.65 -17.92 9.18
C GLY A 23 3.22 -17.69 7.77
N LYS A 24 2.98 -18.60 6.82
CA LYS A 24 3.58 -18.50 5.48
C LYS A 24 2.91 -17.48 4.56
N LEU A 25 1.61 -17.25 4.73
CA LEU A 25 0.90 -16.21 3.96
C LEU A 25 1.45 -14.80 4.25
N PRO A 26 1.60 -14.37 5.53
CA PRO A 26 2.21 -13.08 5.87
C PRO A 26 3.68 -12.98 5.46
N GLU A 27 4.45 -14.07 5.56
CA GLU A 27 5.86 -14.13 5.16
C GLU A 27 6.02 -13.83 3.65
N ILE A 28 5.26 -14.53 2.81
CA ILE A 28 5.24 -14.33 1.36
C ILE A 28 4.66 -12.95 1.01
N GLY A 29 3.55 -12.56 1.64
CA GLY A 29 2.91 -11.27 1.43
C GLY A 29 3.80 -10.07 1.79
N SER A 30 4.64 -10.20 2.83
CA SER A 30 5.61 -9.16 3.21
C SER A 30 6.71 -9.00 2.15
N GLY A 31 7.18 -10.10 1.56
CA GLY A 31 8.16 -10.06 0.47
C GLY A 31 7.57 -9.42 -0.79
N ILE A 32 6.40 -9.89 -1.22
CA ILE A 32 5.68 -9.35 -2.38
C ILE A 32 5.32 -7.88 -2.15
N GLY A 33 4.83 -7.52 -0.97
CA GLY A 33 4.42 -6.15 -0.65
C GLY A 33 5.59 -5.16 -0.70
N LYS A 34 6.78 -5.56 -0.21
CA LYS A 34 8.00 -4.76 -0.37
C LYS A 34 8.41 -4.64 -1.85
N GLY A 35 8.31 -5.72 -2.61
CA GLY A 35 8.58 -5.71 -4.06
C GLY A 35 7.65 -4.76 -4.81
N ILE A 36 6.33 -4.85 -4.58
CA ILE A 36 5.33 -3.96 -5.19
C ILE A 36 5.56 -2.51 -4.75
N LYS A 37 5.87 -2.26 -3.47
CA LYS A 37 6.16 -0.91 -2.97
C LYS A 37 7.38 -0.30 -3.67
N ASN A 38 8.46 -1.07 -3.80
CA ASN A 38 9.68 -0.62 -4.45
C ASN A 38 9.48 -0.44 -5.96
N PHE A 39 8.71 -1.33 -6.60
CA PHE A 39 8.33 -1.22 -8.00
C PHE A 39 7.50 0.05 -8.25
N LYS A 40 6.46 0.27 -7.44
CA LYS A 40 5.64 1.49 -7.50
C LYS A 40 6.49 2.75 -7.30
N LYS A 41 7.43 2.72 -6.36
CA LYS A 41 8.34 3.84 -6.11
C LYS A 41 9.23 4.10 -7.33
N ALA A 42 9.91 3.09 -7.87
CA ALA A 42 10.76 3.26 -9.05
C ALA A 42 9.98 3.77 -10.28
N THR A 43 8.78 3.23 -10.52
CA THR A 43 7.91 3.69 -11.60
C THR A 43 7.39 5.11 -11.37
N ASN A 44 7.08 5.48 -10.13
CA ASN A 44 6.66 6.85 -9.81
C ASN A 44 7.83 7.85 -9.89
N ASP A 45 9.03 7.47 -9.42
CA ASP A 45 10.22 8.31 -9.47
C ASP A 45 10.63 8.59 -10.94
N GLU A 46 10.50 7.60 -11.86
CA GLU A 46 10.64 7.81 -13.31
C GLU A 46 9.58 8.74 -13.92
N LEU A 47 8.37 8.80 -13.34
CA LEU A 47 7.31 9.71 -13.76
C LEU A 47 7.47 11.11 -13.13
N GLU A 48 8.10 11.20 -11.95
CA GLU A 48 8.37 12.43 -11.20
C GLU A 48 9.64 13.16 -11.68
N GLU A 49 10.62 12.49 -12.32
CA GLU A 49 11.69 13.18 -13.07
C GLU A 49 11.18 14.06 -14.22
N LYS A 50 9.88 14.00 -14.54
CA LYS A 50 9.18 14.89 -15.47
C LYS A 50 8.27 15.95 -14.84
N LYS A 51 8.24 16.07 -13.51
CA LYS A 51 7.46 17.12 -12.84
C LYS A 51 8.33 17.79 -11.76
N PRO A 52 8.71 19.07 -11.93
CA PRO A 52 9.23 19.82 -10.81
C PRO A 52 8.08 20.00 -9.82
N ASP A 53 8.35 19.64 -8.57
CA ASP A 53 7.67 20.10 -7.36
C ASP A 53 6.15 19.93 -7.32
N GLN A 54 5.67 18.85 -6.67
CA GLN A 54 4.36 18.88 -6.03
C GLN A 54 4.32 18.02 -4.76
N GLU A 55 4.50 18.73 -3.64
CA GLU A 55 3.65 18.60 -2.44
C GLU A 55 4.09 17.62 -1.34
N GLU A 56 5.10 18.09 -0.59
CA GLU A 56 4.99 18.28 0.86
C GLU A 56 3.77 19.18 1.19
N LEU A 57 2.56 18.62 1.13
CA LEU A 57 1.35 19.22 1.72
C LEU A 57 0.91 18.36 2.89
N GLU A 58 1.50 18.61 4.05
CA GLU A 58 0.80 18.54 5.34
C GLU A 58 1.77 19.03 6.43
N GLY A 59 1.62 20.28 6.87
CA GLY A 59 2.01 20.61 8.25
C GLY A 59 2.80 21.89 8.55
N LYS A 60 3.20 22.74 7.58
CA LYS A 60 4.03 23.94 7.92
C LYS A 60 3.52 25.31 7.49
N GLN A 61 2.34 25.41 6.85
CA GLN A 61 1.84 26.70 6.38
C GLN A 61 0.85 27.40 7.34
N THR A 62 0.31 26.69 8.33
CA THR A 62 -0.67 27.26 9.26
C THR A 62 -0.02 28.16 10.33
N ASP A 63 1.23 27.89 10.71
CA ASP A 63 1.88 28.62 11.82
C ASP A 63 2.33 30.03 11.44
N LYS A 64 2.68 30.27 10.16
CA LYS A 64 3.18 31.60 9.73
C LYS A 64 2.09 32.65 9.51
N ILE A 65 0.83 32.25 9.39
CA ILE A 65 -0.28 33.18 9.14
C ILE A 65 -0.80 33.79 10.46
N LEU A 66 -0.61 33.09 11.59
CA LEU A 66 -1.02 33.53 12.93
C LEU A 66 -0.07 34.57 13.53
N GLU A 67 1.23 34.51 13.24
CA GLU A 67 2.22 35.42 13.83
C GLU A 67 2.24 36.83 13.18
N LYS A 68 1.70 36.96 11.96
CA LYS A 68 1.70 38.24 11.22
C LYS A 68 0.47 39.12 11.52
N ASN A 69 -0.52 38.60 12.25
CA ASN A 69 -1.74 39.32 12.65
C ASN A 69 -1.87 39.48 14.16
N ALA A 70 -0.77 39.27 14.91
CA ALA A 70 -0.65 39.56 16.34
C ALA A 70 0.23 40.79 16.57
#